data_AF-A0A9N8H9T7-F1
#
_entry.id   AF-A0A9N8H9T7-F1
#
_cell.length_a   1.000
_cell.length_b   1.000
_cell.length_c   1.000
_cell.angle_alpha   90.00
_cell.angle_beta   90.00
_cell.angle_gamma   90.00
#
_symmetry.space_group_name_H-M   'P 1'
#
loop_
_entity.id
_entity.type
_entity.pdbx_description
1 polymer ?
#
loop_
_entity_poly.entity_id
_entity_poly.type
_entity_poly.pdbx_seq_one_letter_code
_entity_poly.pdbx_strand_id
1 'polypeptide(L)'
;MAKVKRRRYSQAYSCAVELRFWIPLVALVVILEIGILGFLMFQLETQQQHHHHHNHPWGGSLSAVRRKLLRLWDPHHWNQKNKESLSSMARELGQVPPFQQSKFSQHHLDNNNNHTQPSLDNFYSRPHLSSSSLDDHDKNNHNKQPFLITVGSDGSGTRMFVQTLMDLGVPMVVDSYDTMDINAEEIVIEGQHGRKDRGWPPLVHMVMGETHRAANYTLHDLTSQAQRQQVMTALLKLKSSLLQKAHQLKKEERDLITAKPPAAGVQLGFKAPIAMLLLPLLKQVFGSIKVLHVVRDGRDVALSDNTSPLQKFYRAFYGPRPFLQAHGQQQKPPNVQLGMMQLWADWNQQVYQWEQEQVQKQLQQQILREENSNVIDNDSDNSNNNQPQLDYMVLRTEDLLHPDTRLEALVQLAEFVGARVTPRDLCCQSQRPLHDMGQSNNREALTKDMFLELLLGRKDRKTQQQEERAVKARYGKWRHAPPELLWQLEDIGKETLQLFGYNPPRRFLDRAGRGLHCDEILREDARDCPQ
;
A
#
# COMPACT_ATOMS: atom_id res chain seq x y z
N MET A 1 39.77 -42.65 -5.16
CA MET A 1 38.33 -42.71 -5.50
C MET A 1 37.54 -43.88 -4.85
N ALA A 2 37.99 -44.48 -3.74
CA ALA A 2 37.31 -45.64 -3.12
C ALA A 2 36.66 -45.40 -1.72
N LYS A 3 36.70 -44.19 -1.16
CA LYS A 3 36.17 -43.90 0.20
C LYS A 3 34.82 -43.17 0.28
N VAL A 4 34.19 -42.84 -0.86
CA VAL A 4 32.94 -42.04 -0.87
C VAL A 4 31.65 -42.88 -0.95
N LYS A 5 31.74 -44.19 -1.22
CA LYS A 5 30.54 -45.05 -1.43
C LYS A 5 29.90 -45.67 -0.18
N ARG A 6 30.47 -45.55 1.03
CA ARG A 6 29.93 -46.20 2.25
C ARG A 6 28.90 -45.40 3.05
N ARG A 7 28.68 -44.11 2.78
CA ARG A 7 27.74 -43.28 3.57
C ARG A 7 26.28 -43.28 3.10
N ARG A 8 25.95 -43.80 1.90
CA ARG A 8 24.58 -43.75 1.36
C ARG A 8 23.67 -44.94 1.74
N TYR A 9 24.21 -46.01 2.31
CA TYR A 9 23.40 -47.17 2.72
C TYR A 9 22.85 -47.11 4.15
N SER A 10 23.36 -46.22 5.01
CA SER A 10 22.91 -46.13 6.40
C SER A 10 21.65 -45.27 6.61
N GLN A 11 21.28 -44.41 5.65
CA GLN A 11 20.18 -43.45 5.82
C GLN A 11 18.82 -44.04 5.41
N ALA A 12 18.79 -45.01 4.49
CA ALA A 12 17.55 -45.64 4.03
C ALA A 12 16.91 -46.58 5.09
N TYR A 13 17.71 -47.17 5.98
CA TYR A 13 17.20 -48.06 7.03
C TYR A 13 16.60 -47.30 8.22
N SER A 14 16.96 -46.03 8.44
CA SER A 14 16.41 -45.25 9.57
C SER A 14 14.98 -44.76 9.32
N CYS A 15 14.61 -44.41 8.07
CA CYS A 15 13.24 -44.00 7.75
C CYS A 15 12.22 -45.16 7.74
N ALA A 16 12.66 -46.39 7.43
CA ALA A 16 11.75 -47.53 7.36
C ALA A 16 11.32 -48.06 8.75
N VAL A 17 12.14 -47.82 9.78
CA VAL A 17 11.85 -48.25 11.15
C VAL A 17 10.88 -47.30 11.87
N GLU A 18 10.94 -45.99 11.58
CA GLU A 18 10.00 -45.02 12.19
C GLU A 18 8.58 -45.15 11.64
N LEU A 19 8.40 -45.39 10.34
CA LEU A 19 7.05 -45.45 9.74
C LEU A 19 6.19 -46.61 10.28
N ARG A 20 6.82 -47.73 10.68
CA ARG A 20 6.11 -48.89 11.24
C ARG A 20 5.55 -48.63 12.63
N PHE A 21 6.08 -47.65 13.36
CA PHE A 21 5.60 -47.30 14.71
C PHE A 21 4.46 -46.27 14.68
N TRP A 22 4.49 -45.32 13.74
CA TRP A 22 3.52 -44.22 13.70
C TRP A 22 2.15 -44.61 13.13
N ILE A 23 2.11 -45.51 12.14
CA ILE A 23 0.85 -45.94 11.51
C ILE A 23 -0.14 -46.56 12.51
N PRO A 24 0.24 -47.54 13.36
CA PRO A 24 -0.69 -48.08 14.35
C PRO A 24 -1.08 -47.06 15.43
N LEU A 25 -0.19 -46.10 15.76
CA LEU A 25 -0.50 -45.04 16.72
C LEU A 25 -1.57 -44.07 16.17
N VAL A 26 -1.44 -43.65 14.91
CA VAL A 26 -2.43 -42.78 14.24
C VAL A 26 -3.77 -43.51 14.09
N ALA A 27 -3.76 -44.79 13.72
CA ALA A 27 -4.97 -45.60 13.65
C ALA A 27 -5.67 -45.72 15.01
N LEU A 28 -4.91 -45.90 16.09
CA LEU A 28 -5.44 -45.92 17.46
C LEU A 28 -6.13 -44.61 17.83
N VAL A 29 -5.52 -43.46 17.52
CA VAL A 29 -6.10 -42.13 17.80
C VAL A 29 -7.42 -41.93 17.06
N VAL A 30 -7.49 -42.30 15.77
CA VAL A 30 -8.72 -42.19 14.97
C VAL A 30 -9.83 -43.10 15.53
N ILE A 31 -9.51 -44.34 15.91
CA ILE A 31 -10.48 -45.26 16.53
C ILE A 31 -10.99 -44.69 17.86
N LEU A 32 -10.13 -44.05 18.64
CA LEU A 32 -10.48 -43.47 19.94
C LEU A 32 -11.37 -42.24 19.78
N GLU A 33 -11.10 -41.37 18.80
CA GLU A 33 -11.99 -40.24 18.48
C GLU A 33 -13.37 -40.69 17.99
N ILE A 34 -13.43 -41.72 17.13
CA ILE A 34 -14.69 -42.32 16.67
C ILE A 34 -15.44 -42.94 17.86
N GLY A 35 -14.74 -43.61 18.78
CA GLY A 35 -15.30 -44.17 20.00
C GLY A 35 -15.89 -43.11 20.94
N ILE A 36 -15.18 -41.99 21.14
CA ILE A 36 -15.67 -40.85 21.95
C ILE A 36 -16.91 -40.24 21.31
N LEU A 37 -16.92 -40.02 19.99
CA LEU A 37 -18.09 -39.51 19.28
C LEU A 37 -19.28 -40.48 19.39
N GLY A 38 -19.05 -41.78 19.24
CA GLY A 38 -20.08 -42.80 19.42
C GLY A 38 -20.64 -42.84 20.84
N PHE A 39 -19.79 -42.73 21.85
CA PHE A 39 -20.20 -42.67 23.25
C PHE A 39 -21.01 -41.41 23.58
N LEU A 40 -20.60 -40.25 23.07
CA LEU A 40 -21.36 -38.99 23.24
C LEU A 40 -22.73 -39.06 22.58
N MET A 41 -22.82 -39.68 21.39
CA MET A 41 -24.11 -39.93 20.72
C MET A 41 -24.99 -40.88 21.52
N PHE A 42 -24.44 -41.94 22.08
CA PHE A 42 -25.17 -42.87 22.94
C PHE A 42 -25.64 -42.22 24.26
N GLN A 43 -24.80 -41.39 24.89
CA GLN A 43 -25.18 -40.61 26.07
C GLN A 43 -26.34 -39.65 25.77
N LEU A 44 -26.31 -38.97 24.62
CA LEU A 44 -27.41 -38.11 24.17
C LEU A 44 -28.72 -38.88 23.97
N GLU A 45 -28.65 -40.11 23.47
CA GLU A 45 -29.82 -40.97 23.26
C GLU A 45 -30.38 -41.53 24.58
N THR A 46 -29.52 -41.94 25.52
CA THR A 46 -29.94 -42.42 26.85
C THR A 46 -30.54 -41.30 27.72
N GLN A 47 -30.03 -40.07 27.63
CA GLN A 47 -30.68 -38.92 28.28
C GLN A 47 -32.07 -38.62 27.71
N GLN A 48 -32.33 -38.98 26.46
CA GLN A 48 -33.63 -38.80 25.81
C GLN A 48 -34.70 -39.75 26.37
N GLN A 49 -34.31 -40.92 26.90
CA GLN A 49 -35.26 -41.88 27.47
C GLN A 49 -35.71 -41.52 28.89
N HIS A 50 -34.93 -40.76 29.66
CA HIS A 50 -35.30 -40.37 31.02
C HIS A 50 -36.24 -39.15 31.12
N HIS A 51 -36.47 -38.41 30.04
CA HIS A 51 -37.32 -37.21 30.05
C HIS A 51 -38.78 -37.42 29.62
N HIS A 52 -39.27 -38.66 29.53
CA HIS A 52 -40.64 -38.92 29.07
C HIS A 52 -41.78 -38.71 30.10
N HIS A 53 -41.54 -38.08 31.25
CA HIS A 53 -42.59 -37.90 32.28
C HIS A 53 -42.98 -36.47 32.68
N HIS A 54 -42.48 -35.42 32.03
CA HIS A 54 -42.98 -34.07 32.32
C HIS A 54 -43.32 -33.27 31.05
N ASN A 55 -44.62 -32.97 30.91
CA ASN A 55 -45.19 -32.09 29.90
C ASN A 55 -44.68 -30.65 30.08
N HIS A 56 -43.74 -30.21 29.25
CA HIS A 56 -43.45 -28.79 29.05
C HIS A 56 -43.47 -28.41 27.55
N PRO A 57 -44.02 -27.23 27.19
CA PRO A 57 -44.24 -26.85 25.80
C PRO A 57 -43.08 -26.01 25.27
N TRP A 58 -42.01 -26.66 24.80
CA TRP A 58 -41.03 -26.04 23.91
C TRP A 58 -40.68 -27.02 22.78
N GLY A 59 -41.58 -27.08 21.78
CA GLY A 59 -41.41 -27.88 20.57
C GLY A 59 -40.47 -27.22 19.56
N GLY A 60 -39.18 -27.21 19.86
CA GLY A 60 -38.11 -26.88 18.91
C GLY A 60 -37.66 -28.13 18.14
N SER A 61 -37.94 -28.16 16.83
CA SER A 61 -37.93 -29.37 16.00
C SER A 61 -36.53 -29.93 15.69
N LEU A 62 -36.07 -30.92 16.46
CA LEU A 62 -34.90 -31.77 16.13
C LEU A 62 -35.02 -32.45 14.75
N SER A 63 -36.23 -32.53 14.18
CA SER A 63 -36.45 -32.97 12.79
C SER A 63 -35.81 -32.04 11.74
N ALA A 64 -35.60 -30.76 12.07
CA ALA A 64 -34.89 -29.82 11.20
C ALA A 64 -33.39 -30.10 11.18
N VAL A 65 -32.79 -30.48 12.32
CA VAL A 65 -31.37 -30.87 12.40
C VAL A 65 -31.14 -32.18 11.65
N ARG A 66 -32.02 -33.17 11.81
CA ARG A 66 -31.97 -34.44 11.07
C ARG A 66 -32.10 -34.25 9.55
N ARG A 67 -33.01 -33.38 9.09
CA ARG A 67 -33.15 -33.03 7.66
C ARG A 67 -31.95 -32.27 7.10
N LYS A 68 -31.26 -31.47 7.92
CA LYS A 68 -30.03 -30.77 7.53
C LYS A 68 -28.86 -31.73 7.37
N LEU A 69 -28.74 -32.71 8.27
CA LEU A 69 -27.71 -33.75 8.20
C LEU A 69 -27.93 -34.71 7.01
N LEU A 70 -29.18 -35.08 6.70
CA LEU A 70 -29.48 -35.92 5.54
C LEU A 70 -29.21 -35.20 4.20
N ARG A 71 -29.35 -33.87 4.13
CA ARG A 71 -28.99 -33.08 2.94
C ARG A 71 -27.47 -32.96 2.73
N LEU A 72 -26.68 -33.11 3.78
CA LEU A 72 -25.21 -33.09 3.68
C LEU A 72 -24.65 -34.42 3.13
N TRP A 73 -25.48 -35.45 3.02
CA TRP A 73 -25.12 -36.75 2.47
C TRP A 73 -25.70 -37.04 1.08
N ASP A 74 -26.38 -36.08 0.44
CA ASP A 74 -26.95 -36.24 -0.90
C ASP A 74 -25.97 -35.75 -2.00
N PRO A 75 -25.36 -36.65 -2.80
CA PRO A 75 -24.36 -36.29 -3.80
C PRO A 75 -24.91 -35.50 -5.00
N HIS A 76 -26.22 -35.55 -5.25
CA HIS A 76 -26.81 -34.95 -6.46
C HIS A 76 -27.03 -33.43 -6.35
N HIS A 77 -27.15 -32.89 -5.13
CA HIS A 77 -27.51 -31.48 -4.92
C HIS A 77 -26.35 -30.50 -5.22
N TRP A 78 -25.12 -31.01 -5.29
CA TRP A 78 -23.89 -30.19 -5.45
C TRP A 78 -23.66 -29.71 -6.89
N ASN A 79 -24.15 -30.42 -7.90
CA ASN A 79 -23.72 -30.22 -9.30
C ASN A 79 -24.55 -29.21 -10.11
N GLN A 80 -25.77 -28.85 -9.67
CA GLN A 80 -26.71 -28.09 -10.50
C GLN A 80 -26.65 -26.58 -10.27
N LYS A 81 -26.35 -26.15 -9.04
CA LYS A 81 -26.42 -24.73 -8.64
C LYS A 81 -25.25 -23.87 -9.14
N ASN A 82 -24.12 -24.50 -9.49
CA ASN A 82 -22.93 -23.79 -9.97
C ASN A 82 -22.95 -23.48 -11.48
N LYS A 83 -23.78 -24.17 -12.28
CA LYS A 83 -23.81 -23.96 -13.75
C LYS A 83 -24.66 -22.76 -14.18
N GLU A 84 -25.71 -22.42 -13.44
CA GLU A 84 -26.65 -21.35 -13.84
C GLU A 84 -26.18 -19.95 -13.38
N SER A 85 -25.34 -19.87 -12.33
CA SER A 85 -24.81 -18.60 -11.84
C SER A 85 -23.64 -18.04 -12.66
N LEU A 86 -22.95 -18.89 -13.43
CA LEU A 86 -21.77 -18.50 -14.22
C LEU A 86 -22.14 -17.97 -15.62
N SER A 87 -23.31 -18.30 -16.16
CA SER A 87 -23.73 -17.87 -17.51
C SER A 87 -24.38 -16.49 -17.54
N SER A 88 -24.95 -16.03 -16.41
CA SER A 88 -25.55 -14.70 -16.30
C SER A 88 -24.52 -13.59 -16.10
N MET A 89 -23.44 -13.85 -15.34
CA MET A 89 -22.36 -12.88 -15.09
C MET A 89 -21.52 -12.54 -16.32
N ALA A 90 -21.42 -13.46 -17.30
CA ALA A 90 -20.62 -13.25 -18.50
C ALA A 90 -21.23 -12.20 -19.48
N ARG A 91 -22.51 -11.82 -19.31
CA ARG A 91 -23.19 -10.86 -20.20
C ARG A 91 -23.13 -9.40 -19.74
N GLU A 92 -22.66 -9.13 -18.53
CA GLU A 92 -22.71 -7.78 -17.94
C GLU A 92 -21.36 -7.03 -17.96
N LEU A 93 -20.25 -7.68 -18.32
CA LEU A 93 -18.88 -7.12 -18.23
C LEU A 93 -18.44 -6.28 -19.45
N GLY A 94 -19.38 -5.74 -20.22
CA GLY A 94 -19.10 -5.14 -21.53
C GLY A 94 -18.62 -3.69 -21.56
N GLN A 95 -18.65 -2.91 -20.46
CA GLN A 95 -18.34 -1.48 -20.52
C GLN A 95 -17.67 -0.95 -19.24
N VAL A 96 -16.34 -1.00 -19.18
CA VAL A 96 -15.55 -0.22 -18.21
C VAL A 96 -14.62 0.71 -19.00
N PRO A 97 -14.69 2.04 -18.83
CA PRO A 97 -13.81 2.97 -19.53
C PRO A 97 -12.34 2.77 -19.11
N PRO A 98 -11.35 3.09 -19.98
CA PRO A 98 -9.95 2.90 -19.67
C PRO A 98 -9.49 3.85 -18.55
N PHE A 99 -8.73 3.31 -17.58
CA PHE A 99 -7.98 4.08 -16.58
C PHE A 99 -7.19 5.21 -17.25
N GLN A 100 -7.57 6.45 -16.91
CA GLN A 100 -6.79 7.65 -17.15
C GLN A 100 -5.95 7.85 -15.88
N GLN A 101 -4.62 7.76 -15.99
CA GLN A 101 -3.77 8.38 -14.97
C GLN A 101 -4.25 9.82 -14.83
N SER A 102 -4.42 10.29 -13.59
CA SER A 102 -4.79 11.67 -13.30
C SER A 102 -3.96 12.57 -14.22
N LYS A 103 -4.64 13.25 -15.13
CA LYS A 103 -4.00 14.17 -16.06
C LYS A 103 -3.35 15.23 -15.21
N PHE A 104 -2.05 15.08 -14.98
CA PHE A 104 -1.21 16.09 -14.38
C PHE A 104 -1.34 17.32 -15.29
N SER A 105 -2.12 18.30 -14.84
CA SER A 105 -2.27 19.67 -15.36
C SER A 105 -1.94 19.85 -16.85
N GLN A 106 -2.78 19.31 -17.75
CA GLN A 106 -2.90 19.84 -19.12
C GLN A 106 -3.90 21.01 -19.07
N HIS A 107 -3.50 22.12 -18.49
CA HIS A 107 -4.16 23.39 -18.82
C HIS A 107 -3.77 23.76 -20.26
N HIS A 108 -4.80 23.94 -21.11
CA HIS A 108 -4.74 24.44 -22.49
C HIS A 108 -3.64 23.84 -23.40
N LEU A 109 -3.94 22.68 -23.99
CA LEU A 109 -3.40 22.35 -25.30
C LEU A 109 -4.56 22.30 -26.29
N ASP A 110 -4.49 23.20 -27.26
CA ASP A 110 -5.46 23.34 -28.33
C ASP A 110 -5.67 22.03 -29.08
N ASN A 111 -6.92 21.86 -29.48
CA ASN A 111 -7.50 20.70 -30.12
C ASN A 111 -6.94 20.53 -31.55
N ASN A 112 -5.70 20.05 -31.67
CA ASN A 112 -5.09 19.64 -32.94
C ASN A 112 -4.78 18.13 -32.92
N ASN A 113 -5.46 17.39 -33.80
CA ASN A 113 -5.50 15.93 -33.91
C ASN A 113 -4.19 15.25 -34.38
N ASN A 114 -3.01 15.79 -34.08
CA ASN A 114 -1.75 15.10 -34.32
C ASN A 114 -1.27 14.46 -33.01
N HIS A 115 -1.48 13.14 -32.88
CA HIS A 115 -0.89 12.32 -31.82
C HIS A 115 0.63 12.20 -32.03
N THR A 116 1.37 13.28 -31.80
CA THR A 116 2.81 13.22 -31.54
C THR A 116 3.00 12.66 -30.15
N GLN A 117 3.71 11.52 -30.04
CA GLN A 117 4.09 10.96 -28.75
C GLN A 117 4.86 12.01 -27.94
N PRO A 118 4.73 12.03 -26.59
CA PRO A 118 5.54 12.90 -25.76
C PRO A 118 7.02 12.54 -25.98
N SER A 119 7.75 13.37 -26.74
CA SER A 119 9.20 13.26 -26.84
C SER A 119 9.82 13.76 -25.53
N LEU A 120 11.01 13.26 -25.20
CA LEU A 120 11.83 13.80 -24.11
C LEU A 120 12.02 15.33 -24.25
N ASP A 121 12.01 15.88 -25.46
CA ASP A 121 12.11 17.33 -25.68
C ASP A 121 10.93 18.11 -25.07
N ASN A 122 9.72 17.53 -25.05
CA ASN A 122 8.55 18.15 -24.40
C ASN A 122 8.69 18.19 -22.87
N PHE A 123 9.46 17.26 -22.29
CA PHE A 123 9.80 17.27 -20.87
C PHE A 123 10.72 18.45 -20.53
N TYR A 124 11.74 18.70 -21.38
CA TYR A 124 12.72 19.77 -21.15
C TYR A 124 12.25 21.16 -21.56
N SER A 125 11.25 21.26 -22.42
CA SER A 125 10.68 22.54 -22.85
C SER A 125 9.73 23.16 -21.81
N ARG A 126 9.44 22.48 -20.70
CA ARG A 126 8.55 22.99 -19.65
C ARG A 126 9.24 24.12 -18.85
N PRO A 127 8.67 25.35 -18.81
CA PRO A 127 9.29 26.51 -18.16
C PRO A 127 9.59 26.31 -16.67
N HIS A 128 8.94 25.34 -16.00
CA HIS A 128 9.09 25.08 -14.56
C HIS A 128 10.50 24.61 -14.15
N LEU A 129 11.33 24.16 -15.10
CA LEU A 129 12.73 23.81 -14.86
C LEU A 129 13.72 24.94 -15.19
N SER A 130 13.26 26.00 -15.86
CA SER A 130 14.09 27.19 -16.13
C SER A 130 14.19 28.07 -14.87
N SER A 131 15.06 27.65 -13.95
CA SER A 131 15.36 28.34 -12.69
C SER A 131 16.13 29.66 -12.84
N SER A 132 16.06 30.34 -13.98
CA SER A 132 16.93 31.48 -14.31
C SER A 132 16.54 32.84 -13.72
N SER A 133 15.54 32.94 -12.84
CA SER A 133 15.34 34.14 -12.01
C SER A 133 14.73 33.85 -10.64
N LEU A 134 15.31 32.90 -9.90
CA LEU A 134 15.19 32.95 -8.44
C LEU A 134 16.07 34.10 -7.95
N ASP A 135 15.59 35.33 -8.16
CA ASP A 135 16.16 36.53 -7.57
C ASP A 135 16.16 36.37 -6.05
N ASP A 136 17.24 36.82 -5.42
CA ASP A 136 17.56 36.64 -3.99
C ASP A 136 16.52 37.26 -3.02
N HIS A 137 15.47 37.88 -3.55
CA HIS A 137 14.38 38.52 -2.82
C HIS A 137 13.34 37.56 -2.21
N ASP A 138 13.24 36.29 -2.64
CA ASP A 138 12.18 35.39 -2.18
C ASP A 138 12.59 34.42 -1.03
N LYS A 139 13.68 34.73 -0.32
CA LYS A 139 14.16 33.92 0.84
C LYS A 139 13.15 33.80 1.98
N ASN A 140 12.15 34.69 2.06
CA ASN A 140 11.10 34.63 3.09
C ASN A 140 9.92 33.71 2.72
N ASN A 141 9.88 33.16 1.51
CA ASN A 141 8.71 32.42 1.00
C ASN A 141 8.87 30.89 1.07
N HIS A 142 10.01 30.39 1.56
CA HIS A 142 10.28 28.96 1.73
C HIS A 142 9.26 28.21 2.63
N ASN A 143 8.43 28.93 3.38
CA ASN A 143 7.33 28.35 4.16
C ASN A 143 6.09 27.96 3.33
N LYS A 144 6.08 28.20 2.01
CA LYS A 144 4.93 27.88 1.15
C LYS A 144 5.02 26.54 0.41
N GLN A 145 6.18 25.87 0.41
CA GLN A 145 6.30 24.57 -0.25
C GLN A 145 5.47 23.50 0.49
N PRO A 146 4.83 22.57 -0.23
CA PRO A 146 4.01 21.53 0.37
C PRO A 146 4.84 20.47 1.10
N PHE A 147 4.24 19.83 2.10
CA PHE A 147 4.77 18.60 2.68
C PHE A 147 4.56 17.42 1.74
N LEU A 148 5.56 16.56 1.58
CA LEU A 148 5.43 15.28 0.88
C LEU A 148 5.09 14.16 1.87
N ILE A 149 3.98 13.47 1.63
CA ILE A 149 3.56 12.32 2.43
C ILE A 149 3.59 11.08 1.53
N THR A 150 4.48 10.14 1.84
CA THR A 150 4.52 8.83 1.18
C THR A 150 3.65 7.85 1.94
N VAL A 151 2.58 7.39 1.32
CA VAL A 151 1.58 6.48 1.90
C VAL A 151 1.45 5.21 1.06
N GLY A 152 0.78 4.19 1.60
CA GLY A 152 0.55 2.95 0.85
C GLY A 152 0.12 1.78 1.73
N SER A 153 -0.38 0.72 1.11
CA SER A 153 -0.88 -0.47 1.80
C SER A 153 0.22 -1.49 2.19
N ASP A 154 1.46 -1.29 1.75
CA ASP A 154 2.62 -2.15 2.09
C ASP A 154 3.79 -1.32 2.67
N GLY A 155 4.22 -1.70 3.87
CA GLY A 155 5.34 -1.06 4.56
C GLY A 155 6.70 -1.32 3.92
N SER A 156 6.86 -2.43 3.19
CA SER A 156 8.15 -2.81 2.60
C SER A 156 8.38 -2.18 1.22
N GLY A 157 7.38 -2.21 0.33
CA GLY A 157 7.48 -1.63 -1.01
C GLY A 157 7.68 -0.10 -1.01
N THR A 158 7.17 0.59 0.01
CA THR A 158 7.32 2.05 0.16
C THR A 158 8.75 2.49 0.50
N ARG A 159 9.60 1.60 1.03
CA ARG A 159 10.99 1.94 1.43
C ARG A 159 11.85 2.38 0.26
N MET A 160 11.73 1.69 -0.86
CA MET A 160 12.46 2.01 -2.09
C MET A 160 12.11 3.41 -2.62
N PHE A 161 10.85 3.84 -2.47
CA PHE A 161 10.45 5.19 -2.83
C PHE A 161 11.09 6.24 -1.94
N VAL A 162 11.16 6.02 -0.61
CA VAL A 162 11.84 6.97 0.29
C VAL A 162 13.30 7.16 -0.09
N GLN A 163 14.01 6.07 -0.37
CA GLN A 163 15.40 6.16 -0.83
C GLN A 163 15.51 6.92 -2.15
N THR A 164 14.62 6.59 -3.10
CA THR A 164 14.57 7.27 -4.40
C THR A 164 14.30 8.76 -4.24
N LEU A 165 13.40 9.14 -3.33
CA LEU A 165 13.10 10.54 -3.00
C LEU A 165 14.29 11.25 -2.37
N MET A 166 15.00 10.62 -1.44
CA MET A 166 16.26 11.16 -0.90
C MET A 166 17.30 11.35 -2.01
N ASP A 167 17.40 10.39 -2.93
CA ASP A 167 18.31 10.48 -4.08
C ASP A 167 17.94 11.61 -5.06
N LEU A 168 16.66 11.97 -5.12
CA LEU A 168 16.12 13.10 -5.87
C LEU A 168 16.23 14.44 -5.10
N GLY A 169 16.88 14.44 -3.94
CA GLY A 169 17.12 15.65 -3.14
C GLY A 169 15.95 16.04 -2.23
N VAL A 170 14.99 15.14 -1.97
CA VAL A 170 13.93 15.42 -1.00
C VAL A 170 14.48 15.25 0.43
N PRO A 171 14.37 16.27 1.30
CA PRO A 171 14.71 16.11 2.71
C PRO A 171 13.66 15.22 3.38
N MET A 172 14.02 13.99 3.72
CA MET A 172 13.11 13.00 4.31
C MET A 172 13.36 12.86 5.81
N VAL A 173 12.32 13.04 6.63
CA VAL A 173 12.38 12.70 8.07
C VAL A 173 12.11 11.21 8.25
N VAL A 174 12.92 10.55 9.07
CA VAL A 174 12.84 9.12 9.36
C VAL A 174 13.07 8.90 10.85
N ASP A 175 12.17 8.17 11.52
CA ASP A 175 12.35 7.75 12.92
C ASP A 175 13.01 6.37 13.00
N SER A 176 12.74 5.51 12.03
CA SER A 176 13.20 4.13 11.95
C SER A 176 13.88 3.90 10.60
N TYR A 177 15.21 3.82 10.57
CA TYR A 177 15.97 3.57 9.33
C TYR A 177 15.70 2.17 8.74
N ASP A 178 15.35 1.19 9.57
CA ASP A 178 15.01 -0.15 9.10
C ASP A 178 13.72 -0.15 8.27
N THR A 179 12.75 0.66 8.66
CA THR A 179 11.44 0.70 8.01
C THR A 179 11.22 1.94 7.14
N MET A 180 12.12 2.92 7.26
CA MET A 180 12.02 4.26 6.69
C MET A 180 10.74 5.00 7.09
N ASP A 181 10.11 4.62 8.21
CA ASP A 181 8.86 5.20 8.70
C ASP A 181 9.11 6.33 9.71
N ILE A 182 8.12 7.21 9.83
CA ILE A 182 7.87 7.99 11.05
C ILE A 182 6.97 7.16 11.96
N ASN A 183 7.37 6.95 13.21
CA ASN A 183 6.56 6.24 14.21
C ASN A 183 5.48 7.13 14.84
N ALA A 184 5.72 8.45 14.78
CA ALA A 184 4.84 9.49 15.30
C ALA A 184 4.57 9.36 16.81
N GLU A 185 5.59 9.03 17.60
CA GLU A 185 5.50 8.85 19.06
C GLU A 185 4.99 10.10 19.80
N GLU A 186 5.08 11.25 19.17
CA GLU A 186 4.54 12.53 19.63
C GLU A 186 3.02 12.60 19.61
N ILE A 187 2.35 11.80 18.76
CA ILE A 187 0.90 11.61 18.77
C ILE A 187 0.56 10.86 20.06
N VAL A 188 -0.21 11.51 20.92
CA VAL A 188 -0.70 10.93 22.18
C VAL A 188 -2.22 11.00 22.19
N ILE A 189 -2.85 9.82 22.24
CA ILE A 189 -4.29 9.67 22.31
C ILE A 189 -4.65 9.10 23.67
N GLU A 190 -5.56 9.77 24.36
CA GLU A 190 -6.09 9.40 25.66
C GLU A 190 -7.37 8.60 25.46
N GLY A 191 -7.35 7.34 25.88
CA GLY A 191 -8.49 6.43 25.82
C GLY A 191 -9.48 6.63 26.97
N GLN A 192 -10.57 5.84 26.96
CA GLN A 192 -11.69 5.93 27.91
C GLN A 192 -11.35 5.72 29.40
N HIS A 193 -10.11 5.30 29.72
CA HIS A 193 -9.63 5.07 31.08
C HIS A 193 -8.38 5.91 31.42
N GLY A 194 -8.16 7.03 30.74
CA GLY A 194 -6.97 7.87 30.93
C GLY A 194 -5.67 7.23 30.44
N ARG A 195 -5.73 6.06 29.82
CA ARG A 195 -4.58 5.40 29.20
C ARG A 195 -4.11 6.23 28.01
N LYS A 196 -2.83 6.57 27.98
CA LYS A 196 -2.19 7.33 26.91
C LYS A 196 -1.50 6.37 25.95
N ASP A 197 -2.11 6.13 24.80
CA ASP A 197 -1.51 5.36 23.72
C ASP A 197 -0.83 6.30 22.72
N ARG A 198 0.21 5.82 22.03
CA ARG A 198 1.07 6.63 21.16
C ARG A 198 1.15 6.12 19.73
N GLY A 199 1.51 7.02 18.81
CA GLY A 199 1.76 6.69 17.41
C GLY A 199 0.51 6.67 16.54
N TRP A 200 0.66 6.15 15.33
CA TRP A 200 -0.43 6.08 14.35
C TRP A 200 -1.63 5.23 14.76
N PRO A 201 -1.48 4.00 15.32
CA PRO A 201 -2.63 3.11 15.48
C PRO A 201 -3.76 3.65 16.36
N PRO A 202 -3.50 4.23 17.55
CA PRO A 202 -4.55 4.82 18.37
C PRO A 202 -5.30 5.96 17.68
N LEU A 203 -4.58 6.80 16.92
CA LEU A 203 -5.19 7.90 16.16
C LEU A 203 -6.09 7.36 15.04
N VAL A 204 -5.60 6.39 14.27
CA VAL A 204 -6.36 5.74 13.19
C VAL A 204 -7.60 5.04 13.75
N HIS A 205 -7.47 4.33 14.87
CA HIS A 205 -8.61 3.66 15.52
C HIS A 205 -9.68 4.64 15.97
N MET A 206 -9.27 5.77 16.55
CA MET A 206 -10.20 6.84 16.96
C MET A 206 -10.97 7.40 15.75
N VAL A 207 -10.27 7.73 14.67
CA VAL A 207 -10.88 8.31 13.47
C VAL A 207 -11.79 7.31 12.77
N MET A 208 -11.30 6.10 12.48
CA MET A 208 -12.08 5.07 11.77
C MET A 208 -13.29 4.59 12.57
N GLY A 209 -13.25 4.69 13.90
CA GLY A 209 -14.40 4.42 14.77
C GLY A 209 -15.57 5.38 14.58
N GLU A 210 -15.29 6.63 14.20
CA GLU A 210 -16.28 7.71 14.03
C GLU A 210 -16.72 7.87 12.57
N THR A 211 -15.82 7.70 11.60
CA THR A 211 -16.08 8.00 10.18
C THR A 211 -16.82 6.89 9.43
N HIS A 212 -17.55 6.04 10.17
CA HIS A 212 -18.18 4.82 9.64
C HIS A 212 -17.22 3.93 8.82
N ARG A 213 -15.91 4.03 9.12
CA ARG A 213 -14.83 3.28 8.47
C ARG A 213 -14.63 3.58 6.99
N ALA A 214 -14.94 4.81 6.58
CA ALA A 214 -14.54 5.32 5.28
C ALA A 214 -13.22 6.09 5.40
N ALA A 215 -12.33 5.96 4.40
CA ALA A 215 -11.18 6.85 4.20
C ALA A 215 -11.58 8.17 3.52
N ASN A 216 -12.76 8.20 2.88
CA ASN A 216 -13.35 9.40 2.29
C ASN A 216 -14.30 10.09 3.28
N TYR A 217 -13.72 10.82 4.23
CA TYR A 217 -14.47 11.56 5.23
C TYR A 217 -13.97 13.01 5.31
N THR A 218 -14.66 13.81 6.11
CA THR A 218 -14.38 15.20 6.43
C THR A 218 -14.19 15.36 7.93
N LEU A 219 -13.58 16.48 8.36
CA LEU A 219 -13.44 16.78 9.78
C LEU A 219 -14.80 16.82 10.53
N HIS A 220 -15.89 17.12 9.83
CA HIS A 220 -17.23 17.19 10.41
C HIS A 220 -17.85 15.83 10.70
N ASP A 221 -17.35 14.76 10.07
CA ASP A 221 -17.82 13.39 10.31
C ASP A 221 -17.33 12.82 11.65
N LEU A 222 -16.38 13.50 12.30
CA LEU A 222 -15.99 13.21 13.68
C LEU A 222 -17.01 13.83 14.65
N THR A 223 -17.90 12.99 15.19
CA THR A 223 -19.11 13.45 15.91
C THR A 223 -18.78 14.24 17.19
N SER A 224 -17.78 13.80 17.95
CA SER A 224 -17.39 14.46 19.20
C SER A 224 -16.47 15.65 18.95
N GLN A 225 -16.87 16.82 19.43
CA GLN A 225 -15.99 18.00 19.47
C GLN A 225 -14.70 17.74 20.25
N ALA A 226 -14.77 16.97 21.34
CA ALA A 226 -13.59 16.62 22.14
C ALA A 226 -12.60 15.76 21.35
N GLN A 227 -13.09 14.74 20.63
CA GLN A 227 -12.24 13.91 19.77
C GLN A 227 -11.66 14.74 18.61
N ARG A 228 -12.45 15.61 17.97
CA ARG A 228 -11.94 16.54 16.95
C ARG A 228 -10.78 17.36 17.48
N GLN A 229 -10.93 17.97 18.65
CA GLN A 229 -9.87 18.77 19.26
C GLN A 229 -8.63 17.92 19.57
N GLN A 230 -8.82 16.71 20.07
CA GLN A 230 -7.73 15.78 20.40
C GLN A 230 -6.94 15.36 19.15
N VAL A 231 -7.64 14.96 18.09
CA VAL A 231 -7.07 14.61 16.79
C VAL A 231 -6.26 15.77 16.21
N MET A 232 -6.85 16.98 16.18
CA MET A 232 -6.18 18.16 15.65
C MET A 232 -4.95 18.54 16.47
N THR A 233 -5.04 18.48 17.80
CA THR A 233 -3.92 18.75 18.71
C THR A 233 -2.78 17.75 18.47
N ALA A 234 -3.09 16.46 18.33
CA ALA A 234 -2.09 15.42 18.09
C ALA A 234 -1.38 15.61 16.74
N LEU A 235 -2.13 15.94 15.68
CA LEU A 235 -1.57 16.19 14.35
C LEU A 235 -0.76 17.50 14.28
N LEU A 236 -1.18 18.56 14.97
CA LEU A 236 -0.39 19.80 15.08
C LEU A 236 0.94 19.57 15.78
N LYS A 237 0.94 18.71 16.81
CA LYS A 237 2.17 18.30 17.51
C LYS A 237 3.09 17.48 16.60
N LEU A 238 2.54 16.55 15.82
CA LEU A 238 3.28 15.83 14.76
C LEU A 238 3.92 16.82 13.78
N LYS A 239 3.14 17.76 13.21
CA LYS A 239 3.65 18.76 12.27
C LYS A 239 4.83 19.55 12.85
N SER A 240 4.69 20.01 14.11
CA SER A 240 5.74 20.77 14.81
C SER A 240 7.00 19.94 15.03
N SER A 241 6.85 18.68 15.45
CA SER A 241 7.94 17.71 15.62
C SER A 241 8.69 17.44 14.30
N LEU A 242 7.96 17.22 13.20
CA LEU A 242 8.54 17.01 11.87
C LEU A 242 9.36 18.22 11.41
N LEU A 243 8.83 19.44 11.59
CA LEU A 243 9.57 20.67 11.27
C LEU A 243 10.84 20.80 12.11
N GLN A 244 10.78 20.50 13.40
CA GLN A 244 11.95 20.51 14.28
C GLN A 244 13.02 19.50 13.82
N LYS A 245 12.62 18.27 13.50
CA LYS A 245 13.52 17.23 12.97
C LYS A 245 14.13 17.65 11.63
N ALA A 246 13.33 18.28 10.75
CA ALA A 246 13.82 18.84 9.48
C ALA A 246 14.91 19.90 9.68
N HIS A 247 14.75 20.77 10.67
CA HIS A 247 15.78 21.76 11.01
C HIS A 247 17.07 21.10 11.51
N GLN A 248 16.97 20.01 12.27
CA GLN A 248 18.13 19.23 12.71
C GLN A 248 18.84 18.57 11.51
N LEU A 249 18.09 17.92 10.62
CA LEU A 249 18.64 17.31 9.40
C LEU A 249 19.39 18.33 8.54
N LYS A 250 18.79 19.51 8.30
CA LYS A 250 19.44 20.59 7.54
C LYS A 250 20.74 21.08 8.19
N LYS A 251 20.84 21.01 9.52
CA LYS A 251 22.06 21.37 10.24
C LYS A 251 23.14 20.32 10.01
N GLU A 252 22.79 19.04 10.12
CA GLU A 252 23.71 17.91 9.90
C GLU A 252 24.19 17.81 8.44
N GLU A 253 23.30 18.06 7.46
CA GLU A 253 23.65 18.01 6.04
C GLU A 253 24.63 19.10 5.62
N ARG A 254 24.56 20.30 6.22
CA ARG A 254 25.52 21.39 5.95
C ARG A 254 26.96 21.01 6.29
N ASP A 255 27.12 20.12 7.26
CA ASP A 255 28.43 19.64 7.68
C ASP A 255 28.98 18.57 6.71
N LEU A 256 28.13 18.00 5.83
CA LEU A 256 28.48 17.02 4.81
C LEU A 256 28.67 17.72 3.44
N ILE A 257 29.92 17.92 3.04
CA ILE A 257 30.38 18.75 1.89
C ILE A 257 29.82 18.32 0.50
N THR A 258 29.04 17.24 0.37
CA THR A 258 28.60 16.66 -0.91
C THR A 258 27.08 16.67 -1.14
N ALA A 259 26.33 17.59 -0.54
CA ALA A 259 24.87 17.59 -0.63
C ALA A 259 24.37 17.83 -2.08
N LYS A 260 23.54 16.91 -2.58
CA LYS A 260 22.77 17.10 -3.83
C LYS A 260 21.87 18.35 -3.68
N PRO A 261 21.55 19.06 -4.77
CA PRO A 261 20.63 20.19 -4.70
C PRO A 261 19.26 19.72 -4.18
N PRO A 262 18.65 20.44 -3.21
CA PRO A 262 17.36 20.05 -2.68
C PRO A 262 16.26 20.15 -3.74
N ALA A 263 15.30 19.24 -3.69
CA ALA A 263 14.12 19.26 -4.53
C ALA A 263 13.30 20.54 -4.26
N ALA A 264 12.93 21.26 -5.31
CA ALA A 264 12.31 22.58 -5.21
C ALA A 264 10.77 22.53 -5.05
N GLY A 265 10.15 21.38 -5.28
CA GLY A 265 8.70 21.23 -5.22
C GLY A 265 8.14 20.83 -3.86
N VAL A 266 9.00 20.55 -2.88
CA VAL A 266 8.61 20.00 -1.56
C VAL A 266 9.46 20.61 -0.44
N GLN A 267 8.84 20.89 0.70
CA GLN A 267 9.54 21.44 1.87
C GLN A 267 10.28 20.36 2.66
N LEU A 268 9.58 19.23 2.84
CA LEU A 268 9.94 18.12 3.70
C LEU A 268 9.11 16.91 3.29
N GLY A 269 9.70 15.73 3.32
CA GLY A 269 8.99 14.48 3.11
C GLY A 269 9.02 13.56 4.31
N PHE A 270 8.02 12.69 4.43
CA PHE A 270 8.05 11.58 5.37
C PHE A 270 7.24 10.38 4.87
N LYS A 271 7.53 9.20 5.41
CA LYS A 271 6.82 7.95 5.11
C LYS A 271 5.94 7.56 6.28
N ALA A 272 4.67 7.32 6.00
CA ALA A 272 3.72 6.77 6.96
C ALA A 272 2.63 5.99 6.19
N PRO A 273 2.83 4.69 5.92
CA PRO A 273 1.92 3.91 5.07
C PRO A 273 0.45 4.04 5.47
N ILE A 274 0.15 3.90 6.77
CA ILE A 274 -1.21 3.98 7.33
C ILE A 274 -1.82 5.39 7.31
N ALA A 275 -1.00 6.44 7.13
CA ALA A 275 -1.49 7.81 7.08
C ALA A 275 -2.41 8.07 5.88
N MET A 276 -2.49 7.15 4.90
CA MET A 276 -3.49 7.20 3.83
C MET A 276 -4.93 7.28 4.36
N LEU A 277 -5.22 6.68 5.51
CA LEU A 277 -6.54 6.74 6.14
C LEU A 277 -6.81 8.05 6.89
N LEU A 278 -5.83 8.95 6.93
CA LEU A 278 -5.88 10.23 7.64
C LEU A 278 -5.72 11.43 6.70
N LEU A 279 -5.66 11.22 5.37
CA LEU A 279 -5.40 12.29 4.40
C LEU A 279 -6.34 13.50 4.53
N PRO A 280 -7.66 13.36 4.78
CA PRO A 280 -8.52 14.52 5.00
C PRO A 280 -8.04 15.42 6.14
N LEU A 281 -7.61 14.82 7.26
CA LEU A 281 -7.15 15.55 8.44
C LEU A 281 -5.72 16.07 8.25
N LEU A 282 -4.86 15.32 7.58
CA LEU A 282 -3.51 15.76 7.25
C LEU A 282 -3.54 16.97 6.32
N LYS A 283 -4.39 16.98 5.29
CA LYS A 283 -4.59 18.16 4.43
C LYS A 283 -5.04 19.37 5.26
N GLN A 284 -5.96 19.19 6.20
CA GLN A 284 -6.43 20.26 7.07
C GLN A 284 -5.32 20.85 7.96
N VAL A 285 -4.44 20.01 8.52
CA VAL A 285 -3.41 20.43 9.48
C VAL A 285 -2.13 20.91 8.79
N PHE A 286 -1.71 20.22 7.74
CA PHE A 286 -0.47 20.50 7.03
C PHE A 286 -0.64 21.61 6.01
N GLY A 287 -1.86 21.84 5.51
CA GLY A 287 -2.15 22.82 4.47
C GLY A 287 -1.90 22.21 3.10
N SER A 288 -1.08 22.87 2.29
CA SER A 288 -0.69 22.30 1.00
C SER A 288 0.15 21.03 1.20
N ILE A 289 -0.26 19.93 0.58
CA ILE A 289 0.41 18.64 0.66
C ILE A 289 0.57 18.02 -0.72
N LYS A 290 1.68 17.31 -0.92
CA LYS A 290 1.88 16.33 -1.98
C LYS A 290 1.74 14.94 -1.39
N VAL A 291 0.96 14.08 -2.02
CA VAL A 291 0.76 12.70 -1.59
C VAL A 291 1.30 11.76 -2.65
N LEU A 292 2.30 10.98 -2.27
CA LEU A 292 2.78 9.86 -3.08
C LEU A 292 2.08 8.59 -2.56
N HIS A 293 1.09 8.11 -3.30
CA HIS A 293 0.37 6.88 -3.02
C HIS A 293 1.05 5.70 -3.71
N VAL A 294 1.79 4.92 -2.93
CA VAL A 294 2.50 3.75 -3.42
C VAL A 294 1.60 2.52 -3.31
N VAL A 295 1.33 1.87 -4.44
CA VAL A 295 0.48 0.69 -4.53
C VAL A 295 1.32 -0.52 -4.93
N ARG A 296 1.06 -1.67 -4.33
CA ARG A 296 1.62 -2.97 -4.72
C ARG A 296 0.50 -3.90 -5.14
N ASP A 297 0.76 -4.90 -5.99
CA ASP A 297 -0.23 -5.92 -6.35
C ASP A 297 -0.87 -6.52 -5.08
N GLY A 298 -2.19 -6.38 -4.94
CA GLY A 298 -2.92 -6.84 -3.76
C GLY A 298 -2.78 -8.32 -3.50
N ARG A 299 -2.61 -9.13 -4.54
CA ARG A 299 -2.39 -10.58 -4.42
C ARG A 299 -1.03 -10.88 -3.79
N ASP A 300 0.01 -10.11 -4.14
CA ASP A 300 1.32 -10.22 -3.52
C ASP A 300 1.31 -9.76 -2.06
N VAL A 301 0.53 -8.70 -1.74
CA VAL A 301 0.35 -8.24 -0.36
C VAL A 301 -0.37 -9.30 0.47
N ALA A 302 -1.46 -9.86 -0.04
CA ALA A 302 -2.24 -10.91 0.61
C ALA A 302 -1.42 -12.17 0.90
N LEU A 303 -0.51 -12.52 0.00
CA LEU A 303 0.38 -13.70 0.12
C LEU A 303 1.75 -13.36 0.73
N SER A 304 1.92 -12.14 1.26
CA SER A 304 3.12 -11.77 1.98
C SER A 304 3.10 -12.31 3.41
N ASP A 305 4.29 -12.49 4.00
CA ASP A 305 4.42 -12.92 5.40
C ASP A 305 4.06 -11.79 6.38
N ASN A 306 3.93 -10.55 5.88
CA ASN A 306 3.58 -9.38 6.68
C ASN A 306 2.06 -9.27 6.86
N THR A 307 1.55 -9.90 7.90
CA THR A 307 0.12 -9.84 8.29
C THR A 307 -0.18 -8.73 9.31
N SER A 308 0.81 -7.89 9.64
CA SER A 308 0.65 -6.86 10.67
C SER A 308 -0.43 -5.81 10.37
N PRO A 309 -0.71 -5.42 9.11
CA PRO A 309 -1.81 -4.50 8.84
C PRO A 309 -3.17 -5.11 9.20
N LEU A 310 -3.37 -6.40 8.91
CA LEU A 310 -4.58 -7.13 9.27
C LEU A 310 -4.81 -7.08 10.79
N GLN A 311 -3.78 -7.47 11.54
CA GLN A 311 -3.88 -7.57 13.01
C GLN A 311 -4.13 -6.20 13.65
N LYS A 312 -3.47 -5.16 13.15
CA LYS A 312 -3.54 -3.81 13.74
C LYS A 312 -4.81 -3.06 13.36
N PHE A 313 -5.32 -3.21 12.13
CA PHE A 313 -6.30 -2.26 11.61
C PHE A 313 -7.59 -2.88 11.11
N TYR A 314 -7.62 -4.19 10.82
CA TYR A 314 -8.81 -4.82 10.25
C TYR A 314 -10.04 -4.64 11.14
N ARG A 315 -9.91 -4.87 12.45
CA ARG A 315 -11.04 -4.70 13.39
C ARG A 315 -11.46 -3.25 13.56
N ALA A 316 -10.54 -2.30 13.45
CA ALA A 316 -10.90 -0.89 13.50
C ALA A 316 -11.69 -0.49 12.25
N PHE A 317 -11.30 -1.02 11.09
CA PHE A 317 -11.91 -0.72 9.80
C PHE A 317 -13.19 -1.51 9.51
N TYR A 318 -13.38 -2.72 10.01
CA TYR A 318 -14.60 -3.52 9.77
C TYR A 318 -15.42 -3.77 11.03
N GLY A 319 -14.96 -3.28 12.18
CA GLY A 319 -15.59 -3.49 13.46
C GLY A 319 -15.45 -4.91 14.01
N PRO A 320 -16.23 -5.24 15.05
CA PRO A 320 -16.22 -6.56 15.67
C PRO A 320 -16.96 -7.63 14.86
N ARG A 321 -17.60 -7.27 13.75
CA ARG A 321 -18.36 -8.24 12.95
C ARG A 321 -17.38 -9.20 12.28
N PRO A 322 -17.62 -10.52 12.36
CA PRO A 322 -16.79 -11.48 11.65
C PRO A 322 -16.82 -11.21 10.15
N PHE A 323 -15.68 -11.50 9.53
CA PHE A 323 -15.44 -11.49 8.10
C PHE A 323 -16.66 -12.01 7.31
N LEU A 324 -17.12 -11.23 6.33
CA LEU A 324 -18.16 -11.58 5.35
C LEU A 324 -19.56 -11.93 5.90
N GLN A 325 -20.25 -10.95 6.50
CA GLN A 325 -21.72 -10.95 6.43
C GLN A 325 -22.26 -10.53 5.04
N ALA A 326 -21.43 -9.91 4.18
CA ALA A 326 -21.84 -9.47 2.85
C ALA A 326 -22.22 -10.62 1.91
N HIS A 327 -21.70 -11.84 2.13
CA HIS A 327 -22.01 -13.03 1.31
C HIS A 327 -22.88 -14.09 2.03
N GLY A 328 -23.54 -13.73 3.13
CA GLY A 328 -24.60 -14.56 3.71
C GLY A 328 -24.18 -15.92 4.30
N GLN A 329 -22.89 -16.17 4.52
CA GLN A 329 -22.42 -17.38 5.21
C GLN A 329 -21.59 -17.02 6.44
N GLN A 330 -22.08 -17.45 7.62
CA GLN A 330 -21.28 -17.48 8.84
C GLN A 330 -20.14 -18.49 8.66
N GLN A 331 -18.97 -18.03 8.23
CA GLN A 331 -17.78 -18.87 8.10
C GLN A 331 -16.75 -18.58 9.20
N LYS A 332 -15.88 -19.58 9.42
CA LYS A 332 -14.65 -19.54 10.22
C LYS A 332 -13.87 -18.23 10.02
N PRO A 333 -12.99 -17.83 10.96
CA PRO A 333 -12.13 -16.67 10.77
C PRO A 333 -11.49 -16.74 9.38
N PRO A 334 -11.42 -15.59 8.68
CA PRO A 334 -10.96 -15.53 7.30
C PRO A 334 -9.69 -16.32 7.13
N ASN A 335 -9.58 -17.00 6.00
CA ASN A 335 -8.28 -17.22 5.40
C ASN A 335 -7.57 -15.84 5.39
N VAL A 336 -6.45 -15.73 6.12
CA VAL A 336 -5.75 -14.47 6.43
C VAL A 336 -5.46 -13.68 5.16
N GLN A 337 -5.18 -14.39 4.06
CA GLN A 337 -4.94 -13.86 2.73
C GLN A 337 -6.16 -13.11 2.18
N LEU A 338 -7.38 -13.66 2.34
CA LEU A 338 -8.61 -13.00 1.90
C LEU A 338 -8.88 -11.72 2.72
N GLY A 339 -8.63 -11.78 4.03
CA GLY A 339 -8.70 -10.62 4.91
C GLY A 339 -7.76 -9.50 4.49
N MET A 340 -6.52 -9.85 4.15
CA MET A 340 -5.55 -8.88 3.66
C MET A 340 -5.92 -8.32 2.29
N MET A 341 -6.44 -9.15 1.39
CA MET A 341 -6.90 -8.70 0.07
C MET A 341 -8.03 -7.68 0.17
N GLN A 342 -9.02 -7.96 1.02
CA GLN A 342 -10.14 -7.06 1.25
C GLN A 342 -9.66 -5.73 1.85
N LEU A 343 -8.83 -5.77 2.89
CA LEU A 343 -8.28 -4.58 3.51
C LEU A 343 -7.46 -3.75 2.50
N TRP A 344 -6.65 -4.41 1.70
CA TRP A 344 -5.88 -3.77 0.62
C TRP A 344 -6.80 -3.12 -0.41
N ALA A 345 -7.85 -3.82 -0.86
CA ALA A 345 -8.76 -3.34 -1.89
C ALA A 345 -9.49 -2.07 -1.42
N ASP A 346 -10.16 -2.17 -0.28
CA ASP A 346 -10.99 -1.10 0.25
C ASP A 346 -10.17 0.16 0.57
N TRP A 347 -8.99 0.01 1.18
CA TRP A 347 -8.15 1.17 1.52
C TRP A 347 -7.67 1.91 0.29
N ASN A 348 -7.11 1.19 -0.69
CA ASN A 348 -6.55 1.84 -1.87
C ASN A 348 -7.66 2.45 -2.74
N GLN A 349 -8.81 1.78 -2.88
CA GLN A 349 -9.95 2.30 -3.64
C GLN A 349 -10.54 3.54 -2.99
N GLN A 350 -10.80 3.53 -1.68
CA GLN A 350 -11.42 4.67 -1.00
C GLN A 350 -10.50 5.90 -0.95
N VAL A 351 -9.19 5.69 -0.78
CA VAL A 351 -8.22 6.79 -0.79
C VAL A 351 -8.10 7.41 -2.18
N TYR A 352 -8.11 6.58 -3.24
CA TYR A 352 -8.15 7.07 -4.61
C TYR A 352 -9.44 7.85 -4.89
N GLN A 353 -10.60 7.33 -4.49
CA GLN A 353 -11.89 8.01 -4.64
C GLN A 353 -11.93 9.37 -3.91
N TRP A 354 -11.42 9.42 -2.69
CA TRP A 354 -11.31 10.67 -1.94
C TRP A 354 -10.52 11.71 -2.72
N GLU A 355 -9.38 11.33 -3.32
CA GLU A 355 -8.58 12.26 -4.10
C GLU A 355 -9.33 12.77 -5.34
N GLN A 356 -9.99 11.89 -6.09
CA GLN A 356 -10.77 12.29 -7.26
C GLN A 356 -11.84 13.33 -6.89
N GLU A 357 -12.48 13.17 -5.73
CA GLU A 357 -13.42 14.16 -5.21
C GLU A 357 -12.76 15.49 -4.83
N GLN A 358 -11.53 15.47 -4.30
CA GLN A 358 -10.79 16.71 -4.01
C GLN A 358 -10.43 17.47 -5.29
N VAL A 359 -9.98 16.76 -6.32
CA VAL A 359 -9.67 17.34 -7.64
C VAL A 359 -10.93 17.96 -8.25
N GLN A 360 -12.06 17.25 -8.21
CA GLN A 360 -13.32 17.77 -8.72
C GLN A 360 -13.78 19.03 -7.97
N LYS A 361 -13.64 19.06 -6.63
CA LYS A 361 -13.97 20.24 -5.81
C LYS A 361 -13.08 21.43 -6.15
N GLN A 362 -11.78 21.21 -6.40
CA GLN A 362 -10.85 22.27 -6.78
C GLN A 362 -11.21 22.84 -8.16
N LEU A 363 -11.50 21.98 -9.14
CA LEU A 363 -11.90 22.41 -10.48
C LEU A 363 -13.20 23.23 -10.44
N GLN A 364 -14.20 22.77 -9.68
CA GLN A 364 -15.46 23.52 -9.52
C GLN A 364 -15.23 24.91 -8.89
N GLN A 365 -14.34 25.00 -7.89
CA GLN A 365 -13.99 26.28 -7.27
C GLN A 365 -13.24 27.22 -8.22
N GLN A 366 -12.40 26.68 -9.11
CA GLN A 366 -11.72 27.46 -10.15
C GLN A 366 -12.72 28.05 -11.15
N ILE A 367 -13.64 27.23 -11.67
CA ILE A 367 -14.68 27.68 -12.60
C ILE A 367 -15.52 28.80 -11.98
N LEU A 368 -15.99 28.63 -10.73
CA LEU A 368 -16.77 29.66 -10.03
C LEU A 368 -15.98 30.96 -9.80
N ARG A 369 -14.66 30.90 -9.68
CA ARG A 369 -13.81 32.10 -9.56
C ARG A 369 -13.64 32.81 -10.90
N GLU A 370 -13.45 32.06 -11.98
CA GLU A 370 -13.34 32.61 -13.33
C GLU A 370 -14.65 33.29 -13.76
N GLU A 371 -15.80 32.69 -13.45
CA GLU A 371 -17.11 33.29 -13.72
C GLU A 371 -17.35 34.61 -12.96
N ASN A 372 -16.90 34.69 -11.69
CA ASN A 372 -17.05 35.90 -10.88
C ASN A 372 -16.01 36.99 -11.20
N SER A 373 -14.82 36.61 -11.69
CA SER A 373 -13.74 37.56 -12.00
C SER A 373 -14.07 38.44 -13.20
N ASN A 374 -14.91 37.97 -14.12
CA ASN A 374 -15.35 38.74 -15.30
C ASN A 374 -16.32 39.90 -14.98
N VAL A 375 -16.66 40.12 -13.70
CA VAL A 375 -17.67 41.12 -13.28
C VAL A 375 -17.05 42.31 -12.52
N ILE A 376 -15.78 42.22 -12.06
CA ILE A 376 -15.16 43.28 -11.25
C ILE A 376 -13.76 43.61 -11.79
N ASP A 377 -13.71 44.44 -12.82
CA ASP A 377 -12.49 45.11 -13.26
C ASP A 377 -12.15 46.25 -12.27
N ASN A 378 -10.88 46.28 -11.81
CA ASN A 378 -10.08 47.45 -11.36
C ASN A 378 -9.53 47.56 -9.93
N ASP A 379 -9.59 46.54 -9.06
CA ASP A 379 -8.77 46.57 -7.82
C ASP A 379 -7.88 45.32 -7.71
N SER A 380 -6.93 45.24 -8.63
CA SER A 380 -5.82 44.30 -8.65
C SER A 380 -4.75 44.72 -7.64
N ASP A 381 -4.61 44.02 -6.51
CA ASP A 381 -3.26 43.67 -6.04
C ASP A 381 -3.15 42.75 -4.80
N ASN A 382 -4.24 42.31 -4.16
CA ASN A 382 -4.03 41.69 -2.84
C ASN A 382 -4.90 40.50 -2.45
N SER A 383 -5.15 39.56 -3.38
CA SER A 383 -5.70 38.25 -2.97
C SER A 383 -4.59 37.20 -2.87
N ASN A 384 -4.03 37.08 -1.65
CA ASN A 384 -3.33 35.88 -1.18
C ASN A 384 -4.32 34.69 -1.13
N ASN A 385 -4.82 34.26 -2.27
CA ASN A 385 -5.70 33.09 -2.40
C ASN A 385 -4.86 31.79 -2.31
N ASN A 386 -4.13 31.63 -1.21
CA ASN A 386 -3.38 30.43 -0.88
C ASN A 386 -4.33 29.34 -0.37
N GLN A 387 -5.27 28.90 -1.20
CA GLN A 387 -6.04 27.71 -0.86
C GLN A 387 -5.10 26.50 -0.75
N PRO A 388 -5.25 25.66 0.29
CA PRO A 388 -4.44 24.46 0.45
C PRO A 388 -4.52 23.58 -0.80
N GLN A 389 -3.38 23.42 -1.48
CA GLN A 389 -3.28 22.60 -2.68
C GLN A 389 -3.04 21.14 -2.28
N LEU A 390 -3.80 20.24 -2.89
CA LEU A 390 -3.52 18.81 -2.87
C LEU A 390 -2.91 18.46 -4.22
N ASP A 391 -1.70 17.92 -4.20
CA ASP A 391 -1.09 17.27 -5.35
C ASP A 391 -0.96 15.77 -5.05
N TYR A 392 -1.33 14.90 -5.97
CA TYR A 392 -1.47 13.48 -5.71
C TYR A 392 -0.97 12.66 -6.87
N MET A 393 -0.11 11.69 -6.58
CA MET A 393 0.45 10.78 -7.56
C MET A 393 0.37 9.34 -7.06
N VAL A 394 -0.10 8.45 -7.93
CA VAL A 394 -0.09 7.01 -7.69
C VAL A 394 1.07 6.39 -8.45
N LEU A 395 1.89 5.58 -7.76
CA LEU A 395 2.91 4.76 -8.41
C LEU A 395 2.86 3.33 -7.92
N ARG A 396 3.12 2.38 -8.82
CA ARG A 396 3.22 0.97 -8.46
C ARG A 396 4.64 0.66 -7.99
N THR A 397 4.78 -0.18 -6.98
CA THR A 397 6.10 -0.60 -6.50
C THR A 397 6.91 -1.28 -7.59
N GLU A 398 6.21 -2.05 -8.39
CA GLU A 398 6.57 -2.76 -9.60
C GLU A 398 7.25 -1.87 -10.65
N ASP A 399 6.82 -0.61 -10.76
CA ASP A 399 7.34 0.31 -11.77
C ASP A 399 8.77 0.76 -11.47
N LEU A 400 9.17 0.82 -10.20
CA LEU A 400 10.57 1.10 -9.84
C LEU A 400 11.48 -0.15 -9.87
N LEU A 401 10.89 -1.35 -10.00
CA LEU A 401 11.62 -2.61 -9.99
C LEU A 401 11.92 -3.12 -11.39
N HIS A 402 11.01 -2.86 -12.33
CA HIS A 402 11.11 -3.36 -13.68
C HIS A 402 12.05 -2.47 -14.50
N PRO A 403 13.07 -3.02 -15.19
CA PRO A 403 14.03 -2.21 -15.95
C PRO A 403 13.33 -1.30 -16.98
N ASP A 404 12.32 -1.82 -17.67
CA ASP A 404 11.64 -1.11 -18.76
C ASP A 404 10.77 0.07 -18.30
N THR A 405 10.29 0.08 -17.04
CA THR A 405 9.41 1.15 -16.53
C THR A 405 10.09 2.01 -15.45
N ARG A 406 11.26 1.59 -14.94
CA ARG A 406 11.96 2.29 -13.87
C ARG A 406 12.39 3.70 -14.24
N LEU A 407 12.90 3.91 -15.45
CA LEU A 407 13.26 5.25 -15.89
C LEU A 407 12.03 6.17 -15.95
N GLU A 408 10.94 5.70 -16.54
CA GLU A 408 9.67 6.44 -16.62
C GLU A 408 9.13 6.80 -15.21
N ALA A 409 9.20 5.87 -14.26
CA ALA A 409 8.80 6.12 -12.87
C ALA A 409 9.72 7.12 -12.14
N LEU A 410 11.04 7.05 -12.39
CA LEU A 410 12.01 8.00 -11.84
C LEU A 410 11.79 9.42 -12.38
N VAL A 411 11.49 9.54 -13.67
CA VAL A 411 11.13 10.79 -14.33
C VAL A 411 9.87 11.40 -13.71
N GLN A 412 8.82 10.60 -13.54
CA GLN A 412 7.58 11.04 -12.87
C GLN A 412 7.84 11.50 -11.42
N LEU A 413 8.64 10.76 -10.66
CA LEU A 413 9.01 11.14 -9.29
C LEU A 413 9.80 12.46 -9.26
N ALA A 414 10.76 12.62 -10.17
CA ALA A 414 11.58 13.82 -10.26
C ALA A 414 10.72 15.07 -10.57
N GLU A 415 9.80 14.98 -11.53
CA GLU A 415 8.84 16.07 -11.80
C GLU A 415 7.95 16.35 -10.60
N PHE A 416 7.37 15.30 -10.01
CA PHE A 416 6.41 15.43 -8.92
C PHE A 416 7.00 16.19 -7.73
N VAL A 417 8.27 15.95 -7.40
CA VAL A 417 8.95 16.62 -6.28
C VAL A 417 9.75 17.86 -6.69
N GLY A 418 9.82 18.18 -7.99
CA GLY A 418 10.64 19.28 -8.51
C GLY A 418 12.14 19.06 -8.30
N ALA A 419 12.62 17.84 -8.54
CA ALA A 419 14.03 17.48 -8.43
C ALA A 419 14.88 18.14 -9.53
N ARG A 420 16.07 18.62 -9.17
CA ARG A 420 17.04 19.24 -10.10
C ARG A 420 18.06 18.19 -10.58
N VAL A 421 17.57 17.19 -11.30
CA VAL A 421 18.36 16.05 -11.80
C VAL A 421 18.29 15.99 -13.32
N THR A 422 19.40 15.66 -13.96
CA THR A 422 19.44 15.56 -15.42
C THR A 422 18.83 14.24 -15.90
N PRO A 423 18.35 14.15 -17.16
CA PRO A 423 17.95 12.88 -17.79
C PRO A 423 19.02 11.80 -17.64
N ARG A 424 20.28 12.18 -17.82
CA ARG A 424 21.42 11.28 -17.70
C ARG A 424 21.56 10.76 -16.28
N ASP A 425 21.42 11.61 -15.26
CA ASP A 425 21.46 11.18 -13.86
C ASP A 425 20.31 10.22 -13.53
N LEU A 426 19.09 10.52 -14.01
CA LEU A 426 17.93 9.64 -13.85
C LEU A 426 18.13 8.30 -14.56
N CYS A 427 18.69 8.33 -15.77
CA CYS A 427 19.05 7.13 -16.51
C CYS A 427 20.08 6.30 -15.74
N CYS A 428 21.17 6.92 -15.27
CA CYS A 428 22.17 6.24 -14.46
C CYS A 428 21.57 5.67 -13.18
N GLN A 429 20.67 6.40 -12.50
CA GLN A 429 19.96 5.93 -11.32
C GLN A 429 19.04 4.74 -11.65
N SER A 430 18.40 4.71 -12.81
CA SER A 430 17.57 3.60 -13.29
C SER A 430 18.37 2.30 -13.51
N GLN A 431 19.66 2.43 -13.86
CA GLN A 431 20.56 1.29 -14.09
C GLN A 431 21.21 0.77 -12.80
N ARG A 432 21.16 1.53 -11.70
CA ARG A 432 21.74 1.09 -10.42
C ARG A 432 21.05 -0.17 -9.91
N PRO A 433 21.78 -1.15 -9.34
CA PRO A 433 21.17 -2.34 -8.78
C PRO A 433 20.15 -1.99 -7.70
N LEU A 434 19.08 -2.78 -7.62
CA LEU A 434 18.05 -2.60 -6.59
C LEU A 434 18.63 -2.96 -5.23
N HIS A 435 18.59 -2.03 -4.30
CA HIS A 435 19.03 -2.29 -2.94
C HIS A 435 17.90 -2.91 -2.10
N ASP A 436 18.16 -4.07 -1.47
CA ASP A 436 17.19 -4.72 -0.59
C ASP A 436 17.05 -3.98 0.74
N MET A 437 15.96 -3.20 0.86
CA MET A 437 15.61 -2.47 2.07
C MET A 437 14.58 -3.20 2.96
N GLY A 438 14.16 -4.42 2.64
CA GLY A 438 12.90 -4.98 3.16
C GLY A 438 12.98 -6.20 4.09
N GLN A 439 14.15 -6.77 4.40
CA GLN A 439 14.25 -7.88 5.35
C GLN A 439 14.44 -7.36 6.77
N SER A 440 13.36 -7.21 7.53
CA SER A 440 13.42 -6.90 8.97
C SER A 440 13.93 -8.06 9.83
N ASN A 441 14.01 -9.27 9.28
CA ASN A 441 14.06 -10.47 10.12
C ASN A 441 15.48 -10.91 10.51
N ASN A 442 16.55 -10.31 9.97
CA ASN A 442 17.92 -10.83 10.18
C ASN A 442 19.03 -9.76 10.24
N ARG A 443 18.71 -8.47 10.39
CA ARG A 443 19.74 -7.44 10.57
C ARG A 443 19.74 -6.94 12.01
N GLU A 444 20.93 -6.95 12.63
CA GLU A 444 21.23 -5.99 13.70
C GLU A 444 20.77 -4.62 13.21
N ALA A 445 20.03 -3.89 14.06
CA ALA A 445 19.42 -2.61 13.71
C ALA A 445 20.42 -1.75 12.92
N LEU A 446 20.04 -1.33 11.71
CA LEU A 446 20.96 -0.62 10.84
C LEU A 446 21.45 0.65 11.57
N THR A 447 22.73 0.72 11.92
CA THR A 447 23.25 1.91 12.59
C THR A 447 23.25 3.08 11.60
N LYS A 448 23.22 4.32 12.11
CA LYS A 448 23.30 5.53 11.27
C LYS A 448 24.53 5.49 10.35
N ASP A 449 25.64 4.93 10.83
CA ASP A 449 26.88 4.79 10.05
C ASP A 449 26.73 3.77 8.92
N MET A 450 26.10 2.61 9.18
CA MET A 450 25.80 1.64 8.12
C MET A 450 24.83 2.20 7.08
N PHE A 451 23.87 3.03 7.51
CA PHE A 451 22.98 3.73 6.60
C PHE A 451 23.75 4.73 5.72
N LEU A 452 24.69 5.47 6.29
CA LEU A 452 25.56 6.36 5.51
C LEU A 452 26.45 5.58 4.54
N GLU A 453 27.04 4.45 4.93
CA GLU A 453 27.79 3.59 3.99
C GLU A 453 26.92 3.08 2.83
N LEU A 454 25.65 2.78 3.14
CA LEU A 454 24.66 2.40 2.14
C LEU A 454 24.41 3.52 1.12
N LEU A 455 24.26 4.76 1.60
CA LEU A 455 24.10 5.96 0.78
C LEU A 455 25.35 6.24 -0.08
N LEU A 456 26.53 5.88 0.42
CA LEU A 456 27.81 6.08 -0.27
C LEU A 456 28.14 4.97 -1.30
N GLY A 457 27.29 3.95 -1.46
CA GLY A 457 27.35 3.01 -2.59
C GLY A 457 28.50 1.99 -2.58
N ARG A 458 29.23 1.81 -1.47
CA ARG A 458 30.43 0.95 -1.41
C ARG A 458 30.12 -0.54 -1.17
N LYS A 459 29.40 -1.21 -2.08
CA LYS A 459 29.14 -2.67 -1.98
C LYS A 459 29.79 -3.49 -3.08
N ASP A 460 30.25 -4.70 -2.72
CA ASP A 460 30.71 -5.71 -3.68
C ASP A 460 29.56 -6.09 -4.65
N ARG A 461 29.88 -6.22 -5.93
CA ARG A 461 28.96 -6.64 -7.01
C ARG A 461 28.23 -7.95 -6.69
N LYS A 462 28.91 -8.89 -6.01
CA LYS A 462 28.27 -10.17 -5.62
C LYS A 462 27.10 -9.94 -4.66
N THR A 463 27.27 -9.05 -3.70
CA THR A 463 26.24 -8.68 -2.73
C THR A 463 25.07 -7.98 -3.42
N GLN A 464 25.36 -7.09 -4.39
CA GLN A 464 24.32 -6.39 -5.16
C GLN A 464 23.41 -7.34 -5.95
N GLN A 465 23.97 -8.33 -6.66
CA GLN A 465 23.16 -9.31 -7.40
C GLN A 465 22.29 -10.17 -6.47
N GLN A 466 22.80 -10.52 -5.29
CA GLN A 466 22.03 -11.27 -4.31
C GLN A 466 20.88 -10.45 -3.73
N GLU A 467 21.13 -9.16 -3.42
CA GLU A 467 20.10 -8.22 -2.98
C GLU A 467 19.03 -8.02 -4.06
N GLU A 468 19.42 -7.84 -5.31
CA GLU A 468 18.46 -7.70 -6.42
C GLU A 468 17.58 -8.95 -6.59
N ARG A 469 18.16 -10.15 -6.49
CA ARG A 469 17.40 -11.41 -6.49
C ARG A 469 16.44 -11.49 -5.31
N ALA A 470 16.87 -11.07 -4.12
CA ALA A 470 16.04 -11.06 -2.92
C ALA A 470 14.86 -10.09 -3.04
N VAL A 471 15.08 -8.91 -3.64
CA VAL A 471 14.01 -7.94 -3.94
C VAL A 471 13.04 -8.55 -4.94
N LYS A 472 13.52 -9.07 -6.08
CA LYS A 472 12.65 -9.65 -7.12
C LYS A 472 11.83 -10.84 -6.60
N ALA A 473 12.40 -11.66 -5.72
CA ALA A 473 11.70 -12.80 -5.11
C ALA A 473 10.50 -12.41 -4.22
N ARG A 474 10.34 -11.14 -3.85
CA ARG A 474 9.16 -10.68 -3.10
C ARG A 474 7.92 -10.52 -3.98
N TYR A 475 8.10 -10.30 -5.27
CA TYR A 475 7.03 -9.95 -6.20
C TYR A 475 6.65 -11.17 -7.05
N GLY A 476 5.39 -11.25 -7.44
CA GLY A 476 4.84 -12.37 -8.19
C GLY A 476 4.65 -13.66 -7.38
N LYS A 477 4.63 -13.60 -6.03
CA LYS A 477 4.32 -14.75 -5.16
C LYS A 477 2.96 -15.36 -5.53
N TRP A 478 2.01 -14.52 -5.94
CA TRP A 478 0.67 -14.93 -6.34
C TRP A 478 0.62 -15.89 -7.52
N ARG A 479 1.64 -15.93 -8.38
CA ARG A 479 1.69 -16.86 -9.51
C ARG A 479 1.80 -18.33 -9.09
N HIS A 480 2.21 -18.57 -7.85
CA HIS A 480 2.34 -19.91 -7.27
C HIS A 480 1.21 -20.25 -6.31
N ALA A 481 0.20 -19.38 -6.18
CA ALA A 481 -0.96 -19.63 -5.32
C ALA A 481 -1.85 -20.75 -5.91
N PRO A 482 -2.53 -21.54 -5.06
CA PRO A 482 -3.55 -22.47 -5.54
C PRO A 482 -4.62 -21.75 -6.38
N PRO A 483 -5.09 -22.32 -7.50
CA PRO A 483 -6.03 -21.64 -8.40
C PRO A 483 -7.31 -21.16 -7.72
N GLU A 484 -7.84 -21.93 -6.76
CA GLU A 484 -9.02 -21.55 -5.98
C GLU A 484 -8.78 -20.29 -5.14
N LEU A 485 -7.65 -20.23 -4.42
CA LEU A 485 -7.28 -19.07 -3.63
C LEU A 485 -7.05 -17.85 -4.53
N LEU A 486 -6.35 -18.03 -5.65
CA LEU A 486 -6.10 -16.96 -6.60
C LEU A 486 -7.41 -16.37 -7.14
N TRP A 487 -8.36 -17.22 -7.53
CA TRP A 487 -9.69 -16.78 -7.98
C TRP A 487 -10.42 -15.97 -6.90
N GLN A 488 -10.38 -16.41 -5.64
CA GLN A 488 -11.00 -15.67 -4.53
C GLN A 488 -10.34 -14.31 -4.29
N LEU A 489 -8.99 -14.23 -4.37
CA LEU A 489 -8.26 -12.97 -4.24
C LEU A 489 -8.60 -12.01 -5.39
N GLU A 490 -8.67 -12.53 -6.62
CA GLU A 490 -9.02 -11.75 -7.81
C GLU A 490 -10.46 -11.28 -7.79
N ASP A 491 -11.38 -12.07 -7.26
CA ASP A 491 -12.79 -11.69 -7.10
C ASP A 491 -12.93 -10.55 -6.07
N ILE A 492 -12.35 -10.72 -4.87
CA ILE A 492 -12.37 -9.70 -3.81
C ILE A 492 -11.75 -8.39 -4.29
N GLY A 493 -10.62 -8.46 -5.00
CA GLY A 493 -9.88 -7.28 -5.44
C GLY A 493 -10.20 -6.80 -6.84
N LYS A 494 -11.21 -7.34 -7.51
CA LYS A 494 -11.40 -7.19 -8.97
C LYS A 494 -11.34 -5.73 -9.42
N GLU A 495 -12.16 -4.88 -8.80
CA GLU A 495 -12.25 -3.46 -9.13
C GLU A 495 -10.93 -2.74 -8.85
N THR A 496 -10.33 -2.97 -7.68
CA THR A 496 -9.11 -2.28 -7.27
C THR A 496 -7.88 -2.74 -8.07
N LEU A 497 -7.77 -4.03 -8.38
CA LEU A 497 -6.74 -4.56 -9.28
C LEU A 497 -6.85 -3.96 -10.67
N GLN A 498 -8.07 -3.79 -11.19
CA GLN A 498 -8.30 -3.12 -12.46
C GLN A 498 -7.95 -1.63 -12.38
N LEU A 499 -8.38 -0.96 -11.31
CA LEU A 499 -8.13 0.45 -11.05
C LEU A 499 -6.64 0.79 -11.10
N PHE A 500 -5.79 -0.03 -10.48
CA PHE A 500 -4.34 0.19 -10.47
C PHE A 500 -3.59 -0.56 -11.60
N GLY A 501 -4.31 -1.07 -12.61
CA GLY A 501 -3.70 -1.66 -13.80
C GLY A 501 -2.98 -3.00 -13.58
N TYR A 502 -3.40 -3.78 -12.57
CA TYR A 502 -2.96 -5.15 -12.32
C TYR A 502 -3.84 -6.21 -13.02
N ASN A 503 -5.08 -5.86 -13.41
CA ASN A 503 -5.97 -6.76 -14.15
C ASN A 503 -6.84 -6.05 -15.22
N PRO A 504 -6.62 -6.27 -16.53
CA PRO A 504 -5.44 -6.96 -17.09
C PRO A 504 -4.17 -6.16 -16.77
N PRO A 505 -3.01 -6.83 -16.66
CA PRO A 505 -1.75 -6.17 -16.32
C PRO A 505 -1.35 -5.22 -17.45
N ARG A 506 -1.46 -3.89 -17.25
CA ARG A 506 -1.30 -2.95 -18.36
C ARG A 506 0.13 -2.78 -18.89
N ARG A 507 1.16 -3.15 -18.11
CA ARG A 507 2.59 -3.05 -18.49
C ARG A 507 3.54 -3.94 -17.68
N PHE A 508 3.14 -4.45 -16.51
CA PHE A 508 4.08 -5.15 -15.63
C PHE A 508 4.38 -6.59 -16.08
N LEU A 509 3.67 -7.13 -17.07
CA LEU A 509 3.91 -8.47 -17.63
C LEU A 509 3.65 -8.64 -19.12
N ASP A 510 3.20 -7.59 -19.80
CA ASP A 510 2.94 -7.64 -21.24
C ASP A 510 4.16 -7.11 -21.99
N ARG A 511 4.53 -7.82 -23.08
CA ARG A 511 5.73 -7.58 -23.89
C ARG A 511 5.97 -6.08 -24.17
N ALA A 512 7.21 -5.68 -23.93
CA ALA A 512 7.83 -4.38 -24.23
C ALA A 512 7.08 -3.54 -25.29
N GLY A 513 6.24 -2.62 -24.81
CA GLY A 513 6.03 -1.37 -25.53
C GLY A 513 7.35 -0.58 -25.53
N ARG A 514 7.54 0.33 -26.49
CA ARG A 514 8.68 1.25 -26.55
C ARG A 514 8.67 2.20 -25.33
N GLY A 515 9.15 1.73 -24.18
CA GLY A 515 9.40 2.55 -23.01
C GLY A 515 10.62 3.44 -23.24
N LEU A 516 10.80 4.47 -22.40
CA LEU A 516 12.00 5.31 -22.44
C LEU A 516 13.24 4.42 -22.22
N HIS A 517 14.10 4.31 -23.24
CA HIS A 517 15.32 3.53 -23.14
C HIS A 517 16.51 4.44 -22.84
N CYS A 518 17.26 4.06 -21.81
CA CYS A 518 18.50 4.73 -21.44
C CYS A 518 19.50 4.83 -22.61
N ASP A 519 19.49 3.86 -23.52
CA ASP A 519 20.41 3.82 -24.66
C ASP A 519 20.29 5.05 -25.58
N GLU A 520 19.09 5.63 -25.70
CA GLU A 520 18.89 6.85 -26.49
C GLU A 520 19.52 8.07 -25.78
N ILE A 521 19.30 8.20 -24.47
CA ILE A 521 19.84 9.29 -23.64
C ILE A 521 21.38 9.21 -23.54
N LEU A 522 21.93 8.01 -23.36
CA LEU A 522 23.37 7.82 -23.16
C LEU A 522 24.17 7.93 -24.47
N ARG A 523 23.56 7.72 -25.64
CA ARG A 523 24.25 7.91 -26.93
C ARG A 523 24.65 9.36 -27.19
N GLU A 524 23.93 10.31 -26.60
CA GLU A 524 24.19 11.74 -26.77
C GLU A 524 25.33 12.25 -25.87
N ASP A 525 25.67 11.54 -24.78
CA ASP A 525 26.73 11.90 -23.84
C ASP A 525 27.66 10.71 -23.61
N ALA A 526 28.80 10.68 -24.31
CA ALA A 526 29.76 9.56 -24.33
C ALA A 526 30.46 9.22 -22.99
N ARG A 527 30.03 9.83 -21.89
CA ARG A 527 30.57 9.59 -20.55
C ARG A 527 29.77 8.48 -19.87
N ASP A 528 30.47 7.48 -19.35
CA ASP A 528 29.86 6.42 -18.55
C ASP A 528 29.12 6.98 -17.32
N CYS A 529 28.10 6.25 -16.86
CA CYS A 529 27.47 6.54 -15.58
C CYS A 529 28.54 6.42 -14.47
N PRO A 530 28.71 7.45 -13.62
CA PRO A 530 29.68 7.38 -12.53
C PRO A 530 29.34 6.18 -11.63
N GLN A 531 30.33 5.30 -11.46
CA GLN A 531 30.21 4.08 -10.64
C GLN A 531 30.15 4.38 -9.15
#